data_AF-A0A3D0URW3-F1
#
_entry.id   AF-A0A3D0URW3-F1
#
_cell.length_a   1.000
_cell.length_b   1.000
_cell.length_c   1.000
_cell.angle_alpha   90.00
_cell.angle_beta   90.00
_cell.angle_gamma   90.00
#
_symmetry.space_group_name_H-M   'P 1'
#
loop_
_entity.id
_entity.type
_entity.pdbx_description
1 polymer ?
#
loop_
_entity_poly.entity_id
_entity_poly.type
_entity_poly.pdbx_seq_one_letter_code
_entity_poly.pdbx_strand_id
1 'polypeptide(L)'
;MTVNKKLGANIFSSADDAKERIEQLLSTQEYAGLHIQYTQDLAEEINKDYSDLANNGLQTILLVFVILLIFVGVKEAVIATLSVPLAFMITFFVLKQLGLSLNFLTNFSLIVCF
;
A
#
# COMPACT_ATOMS: atom_id res chain seq x y z
N MET A 1 5.20 -2.21 25.50
CA MET A 1 5.98 -0.97 25.23
C MET A 1 5.41 -0.35 23.97
N THR A 2 5.17 0.96 23.95
CA THR A 2 4.59 1.64 22.79
C THR A 2 5.63 2.57 22.20
N VAL A 3 5.90 2.43 20.90
CA VAL A 3 6.86 3.28 20.17
C VAL A 3 6.07 4.22 19.29
N ASN A 4 6.21 5.53 19.54
CA ASN A 4 5.52 6.55 18.76
C ASN A 4 6.50 7.25 17.83
N LYS A 5 6.11 7.38 16.56
CA LYS A 5 6.83 8.12 15.54
C LYS A 5 6.79 9.64 15.84
N LYS A 6 7.88 10.35 15.57
CA LYS A 6 7.92 11.83 15.58
C LYS A 6 7.20 12.44 14.38
N LEU A 7 6.57 13.60 14.57
CA LEU A 7 5.86 14.32 13.50
C LEU A 7 6.82 14.59 12.32
N GLY A 8 6.39 14.26 11.10
CA GLY A 8 7.19 14.47 9.88
C GLY A 8 8.26 13.43 9.56
N ALA A 9 8.55 12.48 10.46
CA ALA A 9 9.47 11.38 10.15
C ALA A 9 8.87 10.41 9.09
N ASN A 10 9.68 9.60 8.42
CA ASN A 10 9.16 8.53 7.57
C ASN A 10 8.73 7.35 8.45
N ILE A 11 7.53 6.80 8.23
CA ILE A 11 7.00 5.71 9.06
C ILE A 11 7.76 4.39 8.87
N PHE A 12 8.18 4.08 7.65
CA PHE A 12 8.91 2.85 7.32
C PHE A 12 10.29 2.85 7.98
N SER A 13 11.09 3.90 7.76
CA SER A 13 12.42 4.00 8.36
C SER A 13 12.35 4.04 9.89
N SER A 14 11.36 4.76 10.45
CA SER A 14 11.21 4.83 11.92
C SER A 14 10.78 3.51 12.53
N ALA A 15 9.99 2.70 11.82
CA ALA A 15 9.58 1.38 12.26
C ALA A 15 10.75 0.39 12.20
N ASP A 16 11.53 0.40 11.12
CA ASP A 16 12.72 -0.44 10.96
C ASP A 16 13.78 -0.11 12.02
N ASP A 17 14.11 1.17 12.21
CA ASP A 17 15.07 1.61 13.24
C ASP A 17 14.62 1.20 14.64
N ALA A 18 13.31 1.28 14.92
CA ALA A 18 12.74 0.87 16.20
C ALA A 18 12.82 -0.65 16.40
N LYS A 19 12.49 -1.44 15.38
CA LYS A 19 12.61 -2.91 15.40
C LYS A 19 14.06 -3.33 15.61
N GLU A 20 14.99 -2.76 14.85
CA GLU A 20 16.42 -3.06 14.95
C GLU A 20 16.95 -2.74 16.36
N ARG A 21 16.57 -1.59 16.93
CA ARG A 21 16.99 -1.22 18.29
C ARG A 21 16.42 -2.17 19.34
N ILE A 22 15.19 -2.63 19.16
CA ILE A 22 14.53 -3.59 20.04
C ILE A 22 15.24 -4.95 19.95
N GLU A 23 15.57 -5.44 18.74
CA GLU A 23 16.31 -6.68 18.53
C GLU A 23 17.72 -6.64 19.14
N GLN A 24 18.43 -5.52 18.97
CA GLN A 24 19.76 -5.32 19.59
C GLN A 24 19.69 -5.40 21.13
N LEU A 25 18.67 -4.80 21.75
CA LEU A 25 18.50 -4.82 23.20
C LEU A 25 18.17 -6.24 23.72
N LEU A 26 17.39 -7.02 22.98
CA LEU A 26 17.01 -8.39 23.37
C LEU A 26 18.11 -9.42 23.16
N SER A 27 19.05 -9.14 22.26
CA SER A 27 20.23 -9.98 22.03
C SER A 27 21.20 -9.97 23.22
N THR A 28 21.02 -9.05 24.17
CA THR A 28 21.77 -8.99 25.42
C THR A 28 21.31 -10.11 26.37
N GLN A 29 22.24 -10.73 27.12
CA GLN A 29 21.95 -11.87 28.02
C GLN A 29 20.85 -11.60 29.07
N GLU A 30 20.55 -10.34 29.35
CA GLU A 30 19.56 -9.90 30.34
C GLU A 30 18.10 -10.25 29.96
N TYR A 31 17.83 -10.49 28.67
CA TYR A 31 16.48 -10.78 28.16
C TYR A 31 16.35 -12.16 27.49
N ALA A 32 17.29 -13.07 27.76
CA ALA A 32 17.27 -14.43 27.23
C ALA A 32 15.97 -15.16 27.63
N GLY A 33 15.14 -15.48 26.64
CA GLY A 33 13.86 -16.18 26.82
C GLY A 33 12.60 -15.32 26.66
N LEU A 34 12.72 -14.01 26.42
CA LEU A 34 11.58 -13.18 26.03
C LEU A 34 11.26 -13.33 24.53
N HIS A 35 9.98 -13.55 24.21
CA HIS A 35 9.44 -13.49 22.85
C HIS A 35 8.75 -12.15 22.61
N ILE A 36 9.06 -11.50 21.49
CA ILE A 36 8.36 -10.29 21.06
C ILE A 36 7.32 -10.62 20.02
N GLN A 37 6.15 -10.00 20.20
CA GLN A 37 5.10 -9.98 19.21
C GLN A 37 4.69 -8.52 18.97
N TYR A 38 4.84 -8.07 17.74
CA TYR A 38 4.35 -6.76 17.31
C TYR A 38 2.86 -6.88 17.03
N THR A 39 2.03 -6.14 17.78
CA THR A 39 0.57 -6.21 17.64
C THR A 39 -0.01 -5.14 16.72
N GLN A 40 0.58 -3.96 16.68
CA GLN A 40 0.11 -2.82 15.88
C GLN A 40 1.29 -2.12 15.20
N ASP A 41 1.69 -2.66 14.05
CA ASP A 41 2.71 -2.06 13.20
C ASP A 41 2.06 -1.28 12.06
N LEU A 42 2.09 0.05 12.16
CA LEU A 42 1.50 0.94 11.17
C LEU A 42 2.25 0.90 9.83
N ALA A 43 3.57 0.62 9.82
CA ALA A 43 4.32 0.53 8.58
C ALA A 43 3.91 -0.73 7.79
N GLU A 44 3.75 -1.85 8.49
CA GLU A 44 3.23 -3.11 7.94
C GLU A 44 1.80 -2.92 7.39
N GLU A 45 0.94 -2.23 8.14
CA GLU A 45 -0.44 -1.95 7.76
C GLU A 45 -0.52 -1.10 6.48
N ILE A 46 0.25 -0.01 6.40
CA ILE A 46 0.30 0.84 5.19
C ILE A 46 0.83 0.05 3.99
N ASN A 47 1.83 -0.81 4.18
CA ASN A 47 2.35 -1.64 3.10
C ASN A 47 1.31 -2.65 2.61
N LYS A 48 0.55 -3.25 3.52
CA LYS A 48 -0.57 -4.11 3.20
C LYS A 48 -1.65 -3.37 2.42
N ASP A 49 -2.03 -2.18 2.85
CA ASP A 49 -2.99 -1.34 2.13
C ASP A 49 -2.57 -1.07 0.68
N TYR A 50 -1.28 -0.81 0.45
CA TYR A 50 -0.73 -0.60 -0.90
C TYR A 50 -0.74 -1.87 -1.74
N SER A 51 -0.42 -3.02 -1.14
CA SER A 51 -0.51 -4.32 -1.81
C SER A 51 -1.96 -4.68 -2.16
N ASP A 52 -2.90 -4.42 -1.25
CA ASP A 52 -4.31 -4.68 -1.45
C ASP A 52 -4.88 -3.77 -2.55
N LEU A 53 -4.47 -2.49 -2.61
CA LEU A 53 -4.81 -1.60 -3.73
C LEU A 53 -4.36 -2.17 -5.07
N ALA A 54 -3.10 -2.59 -5.15
CA ALA A 54 -2.51 -3.10 -6.38
C ALA A 54 -3.23 -4.39 -6.83
N ASN A 55 -3.47 -5.31 -5.90
CA ASN A 55 -4.17 -6.56 -6.19
C ASN A 55 -5.63 -6.33 -6.61
N ASN A 56 -6.36 -5.46 -5.92
CA ASN A 56 -7.74 -5.13 -6.28
C ASN A 56 -7.81 -4.45 -7.65
N GLY A 57 -6.92 -3.48 -7.90
CA GLY A 57 -6.83 -2.81 -9.20
C GLY A 57 -6.54 -3.79 -10.35
N LEU A 58 -5.62 -4.73 -10.15
CA LEU A 58 -5.33 -5.78 -11.14
C LEU A 58 -6.52 -6.70 -11.39
N GLN A 59 -7.24 -7.10 -10.34
CA GLN A 59 -8.45 -7.93 -10.48
C GLN A 59 -9.53 -7.20 -11.29
N THR A 60 -9.78 -5.92 -10.99
CA THR A 60 -10.74 -5.10 -11.74
C THR A 60 -10.33 -4.95 -13.20
N ILE A 61 -9.06 -4.64 -13.48
CA ILE A 61 -8.54 -4.52 -14.85
C ILE A 61 -8.73 -5.82 -15.63
N LEU A 62 -8.42 -6.97 -15.01
CA LEU A 62 -8.57 -8.29 -15.62
C LEU A 62 -10.04 -8.60 -15.90
N LEU A 63 -10.93 -8.32 -14.94
CA LEU A 63 -12.37 -8.52 -15.10
C LEU A 63 -12.91 -7.70 -16.27
N VAL A 64 -12.59 -6.40 -16.33
CA VAL A 64 -13.02 -5.51 -17.41
C VAL A 64 -12.45 -5.97 -18.75
N PHE A 65 -11.18 -6.39 -18.79
CA PHE A 65 -10.56 -6.92 -20.01
C PHE A 65 -11.32 -8.14 -20.55
N VAL A 66 -11.65 -9.10 -19.69
CA VAL A 66 -12.39 -10.31 -20.08
C VAL A 66 -13.78 -9.97 -20.61
N ILE A 67 -14.50 -9.07 -19.93
CA ILE A 67 -15.83 -8.62 -20.38
C ILE A 67 -15.72 -7.96 -21.76
N LEU A 68 -14.81 -7.00 -21.95
CA LEU A 68 -14.67 -6.30 -23.22
C LEU A 68 -14.21 -7.22 -24.36
N LEU A 69 -13.38 -8.22 -24.06
CA LEU A 69 -12.93 -9.20 -25.04
C LEU A 69 -14.10 -10.02 -25.59
N ILE A 70 -15.03 -10.44 -24.73
CA ILE A 70 -16.20 -11.25 -25.13
C ILE A 70 -17.21 -10.43 -25.93
N PHE A 71 -17.46 -9.17 -25.54
CA PHE A 71 -18.55 -8.37 -26.10
C PHE A 71 -18.16 -7.44 -27.25
N VAL A 72 -16.92 -6.95 -27.29
CA VAL A 72 -16.50 -5.89 -28.23
C VAL A 72 -15.46 -6.41 -29.21
N GLY A 73 -14.36 -6.95 -28.69
CA GLY A 73 -13.23 -7.37 -29.51
C GLY A 73 -11.89 -7.12 -28.83
N VAL A 74 -10.86 -7.80 -29.34
CA VAL A 74 -9.51 -7.81 -28.72
C VAL A 74 -8.86 -6.43 -28.75
N LYS A 75 -9.04 -5.67 -29.84
CA LYS A 75 -8.35 -4.38 -30.04
C LYS A 75 -8.87 -3.35 -29.05
N GLU A 76 -10.18 -3.29 -28.93
CA GLU A 76 -10.93 -2.37 -28.09
C GLU A 76 -10.69 -2.71 -26.61
N ALA A 77 -10.69 -3.99 -26.24
CA ALA A 77 -10.38 -4.45 -24.89
C ALA A 77 -8.96 -4.04 -24.45
N VAL A 78 -7.94 -4.24 -25.30
CA VAL A 78 -6.55 -3.87 -24.98
C VAL A 78 -6.41 -2.35 -24.78
N ILE A 79 -7.01 -1.54 -25.65
CA ILE A 79 -6.95 -0.08 -25.55
C ILE A 79 -7.62 0.42 -24.26
N ALA A 80 -8.80 -0.11 -23.93
CA ALA A 80 -9.51 0.24 -22.72
C ALA A 80 -8.75 -0.18 -21.45
N THR A 81 -8.22 -1.40 -21.42
CA THR A 81 -7.42 -1.91 -20.30
C THR A 81 -6.16 -1.10 -20.06
N LEU A 82 -5.44 -0.68 -21.11
CA LEU A 82 -4.27 0.20 -20.98
C LEU A 82 -4.62 1.61 -20.49
N SER A 83 -5.86 2.05 -20.68
CA SER A 83 -6.32 3.35 -20.20
C SER A 83 -6.46 3.40 -18.67
N VAL A 84 -6.69 2.25 -18.02
CA VAL A 84 -6.84 2.18 -16.56
C VAL A 84 -5.53 2.50 -15.81
N PRO A 85 -4.37 1.86 -16.09
CA PRO A 85 -3.10 2.26 -15.49
C PRO A 85 -2.74 3.72 -15.77
N LEU A 86 -3.06 4.23 -16.96
CA LEU A 86 -2.83 5.64 -17.29
C LEU A 86 -3.65 6.57 -16.40
N ALA A 87 -4.92 6.25 -16.16
CA ALA A 87 -5.78 6.99 -15.25
C ALA A 87 -5.23 6.96 -13.80
N PHE A 88 -4.70 5.82 -13.34
CA PHE A 88 -4.02 5.73 -12.05
C PHE A 88 -2.82 6.69 -11.94
N MET A 89 -1.97 6.73 -12.97
CA MET A 89 -0.82 7.64 -12.97
C MET A 89 -1.25 9.11 -12.92
N ILE A 90 -2.29 9.48 -13.66
CA ILE A 90 -2.85 10.84 -13.65
C ILE A 90 -3.41 11.16 -12.26
N THR A 91 -4.16 10.24 -11.65
CA THR A 91 -4.70 10.44 -10.30
C THR A 91 -3.59 10.63 -9.27
N PHE A 92 -2.52 9.84 -9.30
CA PHE A 92 -1.37 10.03 -8.40
C PHE A 92 -0.67 11.37 -8.64
N PHE A 93 -0.55 11.80 -9.90
CA PHE A 93 0.00 13.11 -10.22
C PHE A 93 -0.85 14.25 -9.63
N VAL A 94 -2.17 14.16 -9.77
CA VAL A 94 -3.12 15.15 -9.22
C VAL A 94 -3.09 15.14 -7.68
N LEU A 95 -3.11 13.97 -7.05
CA LEU A 95 -2.99 13.84 -5.59
C LEU A 95 -1.71 14.51 -5.07
N LYS A 96 -0.59 14.30 -5.76
CA LYS A 96 0.68 14.95 -5.44
C LYS A 96 0.60 16.47 -5.55
N GLN A 97 -0.05 16.99 -6.59
CA GLN A 97 -0.24 18.45 -6.77
C GLN A 97 -1.15 19.08 -5.71
N LEU A 98 -2.14 18.32 -5.22
CA LEU A 98 -3.01 18.75 -4.13
C LEU A 98 -2.35 18.60 -2.74
N GLY A 99 -1.13 18.05 -2.66
CA GLY A 99 -0.46 17.78 -1.40
C GLY A 99 -1.13 16.68 -0.57
N LEU A 100 -1.97 15.86 -1.20
CA LEU A 100 -2.65 14.75 -0.53
C LEU A 100 -1.70 13.55 -0.44
N SER A 101 -1.67 12.91 0.74
CA SER A 101 -0.93 11.68 0.94
C SER A 101 -1.76 10.45 0.57
N LEU A 102 -1.06 9.35 0.31
CA LEU A 102 -1.69 8.04 0.28
C LEU A 102 -1.98 7.62 1.73
N ASN A 103 -3.25 7.37 2.00
CA ASN A 103 -3.78 6.91 3.27
C ASN A 103 -4.99 6.01 2.98
N PHE A 104 -5.55 5.42 4.03
CA PHE A 104 -6.71 4.54 3.91
C PHE A 104 -7.86 5.14 3.07
N LEU A 105 -8.20 6.41 3.27
CA LEU A 105 -9.32 7.06 2.57
C LEU A 105 -9.03 7.29 1.08
N THR A 106 -7.81 7.73 0.74
CA THR A 106 -7.43 7.93 -0.66
C THR A 106 -7.28 6.60 -1.39
N ASN A 107 -6.75 5.58 -0.72
CA ASN A 107 -6.69 4.21 -1.22
C ASN A 107 -8.09 3.64 -1.48
N PHE A 108 -8.99 3.72 -0.50
CA PHE A 108 -10.37 3.27 -0.65
C PHE A 108 -11.09 3.96 -1.81
N SER A 109 -10.89 5.28 -1.96
CA SER A 109 -11.47 6.05 -3.07
C SER A 109 -10.93 5.59 -4.43
N LEU A 110 -9.63 5.27 -4.51
CA LEU A 110 -9.03 4.68 -5.71
C LEU A 110 -9.64 3.33 -6.03
N ILE A 111 -9.86 2.45 -5.05
CA ILE A 111 -10.51 1.15 -5.26
C ILE A 111 -11.95 1.31 -5.80
N VAL A 112 -12.75 2.20 -5.20
CA VAL A 112 -14.17 2.39 -5.56
C VAL A 112 -14.38 3.08 -6.91
N CYS A 113 -13.43 3.93 -7.32
CA CYS A 113 -13.51 4.64 -8.60
C CYS A 113 -13.42 3.69 -9.83
N PHE A 114 -12.96 2.45 -9.65
CA PHE A 114 -12.75 1.46 -10.69
C PHE A 114 -13.65 0.24 -10.50
#